data_AF-A0AAV4WFX5-F1
#
_entry.id   AF-A0AAV4WFX5-F1
#
_cell.length_a   1.000
_cell.length_b   1.000
_cell.length_c   1.000
_cell.angle_alpha   90.00
_cell.angle_beta   90.00
_cell.angle_gamma   90.00
#
_symmetry.space_group_name_H-M   'P 1'
#
loop_
_entity.id
_entity.type
_entity.pdbx_description
1 polymer ?
#
loop_
_entity_poly.entity_id
_entity_poly.type
_entity_poly.pdbx_seq_one_letter_code
_entity_poly.pdbx_strand_id
1 'polypeptide(L)' 'MDNKEPYRATRLWNEVIAAFQSGMPVKKHRRRIQTYNNCFTASEAVTWLHCYLMNNPNFGTDVTREQTINFAAEIFKVP' A
#
# COMPACT_ATOMS: atom_id res chain seq x y z
N MET A 1 -1.42 5.98 -32.39
CA MET A 1 -0.75 6.80 -31.35
C MET A 1 -0.70 5.98 -30.09
N ASP A 2 0.30 5.10 -29.99
CA ASP A 2 0.56 4.28 -28.79
C ASP A 2 1.42 5.10 -27.82
N ASN A 3 0.78 6.03 -27.11
CA ASN A 3 1.42 6.77 -26.03
C ASN A 3 1.39 5.90 -24.76
N LYS A 4 2.22 4.85 -24.70
CA LYS A 4 2.62 4.26 -23.42
C LYS A 4 3.52 5.27 -22.73
N GLU A 5 2.92 6.22 -22.02
CA GLU A 5 3.67 7.15 -21.19
C GLU A 5 4.55 6.35 -20.23
N PRO A 6 5.89 6.50 -20.27
CA PRO A 6 6.85 5.60 -19.60
C PRO A 6 6.81 5.64 -18.07
N TYR A 7 5.84 6.35 -17.47
CA TYR A 7 5.72 6.54 -16.03
C TYR A 7 4.31 6.25 -15.51
N ARG A 8 3.40 5.66 -16.30
CA ARG A 8 2.05 5.32 -15.84
C ARG A 8 2.06 4.45 -14.58
N ALA A 9 2.90 3.41 -14.57
CA ALA A 9 3.06 2.57 -13.40
C ALA A 9 3.58 3.38 -12.20
N THR A 10 4.65 4.16 -12.38
CA THR A 10 5.25 4.98 -11.32
C THR A 10 4.28 6.02 -10.76
N ARG A 11 3.47 6.66 -11.60
CA ARG A 11 2.48 7.65 -11.19
C ARG A 11 1.33 7.01 -10.41
N LEU A 12 0.81 5.88 -10.89
CA LEU A 12 -0.16 5.09 -10.16
C LEU A 12 0.41 4.67 -8.79
N TRP A 13 1.68 4.27 -8.74
CA TRP A 13 2.36 3.95 -7.49
C TRP A 13 2.50 5.13 -6.55
N ASN A 14 2.85 6.32 -7.06
CA ASN A 14 2.90 7.53 -6.24
C ASN A 14 1.52 7.91 -5.69
N GLU A 15 0.46 7.75 -6.47
CA GLU A 15 -0.93 7.95 -6.03
C GLU A 15 -1.30 6.92 -4.94
N VAL A 16 -0.90 5.65 -5.08
CA VAL A 16 -1.09 4.61 -4.05
C VAL A 16 -0.32 4.97 -2.77
N ILE A 17 0.93 5.40 -2.86
CA ILE A 17 1.76 5.76 -1.70
C ILE A 17 1.20 7.01 -1.00
N ALA A 18 0.77 8.03 -1.74
CA ALA A 18 0.15 9.23 -1.19
C ALA A 18 -1.19 8.92 -0.51
N ALA A 19 -2.01 8.06 -1.12
CA ALA A 19 -3.25 7.58 -0.52
C ALA A 19 -2.97 6.72 0.72
N PHE A 20 -1.90 5.91 0.71
CA PHE A 20 -1.48 5.10 1.85
C PHE A 20 -1.04 5.96 3.03
N GLN A 21 -0.22 6.98 2.79
CA GLN A 21 0.24 7.91 3.83
C GLN A 21 -0.91 8.74 4.43
N SER A 22 -1.90 9.14 3.62
CA SER A 22 -3.04 9.96 4.07
C SER A 22 -4.21 9.13 4.63
N GLY A 23 -4.44 7.93 4.09
CA GLY A 23 -5.61 7.12 4.34
C GLY A 23 -5.37 5.91 5.25
N MET A 24 -4.12 5.57 5.56
CA MET A 24 -3.86 4.45 6.48
C MET A 24 -3.99 4.88 7.94
N PRO A 25 -4.94 4.30 8.70
CA PRO A 25 -5.10 4.62 10.11
C PRO A 25 -3.92 4.05 10.92
N VAL A 26 -3.00 4.92 11.28
CA VAL A 26 -1.95 4.63 12.27
C VAL A 26 -2.58 4.53 13.66
N LYS A 27 -2.81 3.30 14.12
CA LYS A 27 -3.43 3.04 15.42
C LYS A 27 -2.41 2.97 16.55
N LYS A 28 -2.88 3.12 17.78
CA LYS A 28 -2.08 2.75 18.96
C LYS A 28 -2.06 1.23 19.08
N HIS A 29 -0.89 0.64 18.92
CA HIS A 29 -0.70 -0.80 19.13
C HIS A 29 -0.01 -1.04 20.47
N ARG A 30 -0.69 -1.72 21.38
CA ARG A 30 -0.10 -2.16 22.66
C ARG A 30 0.49 -3.54 22.47
N ARG A 31 1.82 -3.67 22.55
CA ARG A 31 2.52 -4.96 22.49
C ARG A 31 3.24 -5.20 23.81
N ARG A 32 2.91 -6.32 24.47
CA ARG A 32 3.39 -6.73 25.80
C ARG A 32 3.01 -5.72 26.90
N ILE A 33 3.78 -4.65 27.06
CA ILE A 33 3.61 -3.61 28.10
C ILE A 33 3.82 -2.20 27.51
N GLN A 34 4.39 -2.08 26.30
CA GLN A 34 4.61 -0.80 25.64
C GLN A 34 3.48 -0.47 24.66
N THR A 35 3.08 0.80 24.67
CA THR A 35 2.12 1.35 23.71
C THR A 35 2.89 2.09 22.65
N TYR A 36 2.86 1.58 21.43
CA TYR A 36 3.43 2.26 20.28
C TYR A 36 2.35 3.12 19.65
N ASN A 37 2.53 4.43 19.76
CA ASN A 37 1.68 5.40 19.09
C ASN A 37 2.15 5.52 17.63
N ASN A 38 1.21 5.74 16.73
CA ASN A 38 1.46 5.90 15.30
C ASN A 38 2.08 4.68 14.59
N CYS A 39 1.74 3.46 15.01
CA CYS A 39 2.25 2.24 14.38
C CYS A 39 1.13 1.41 13.77
N PHE A 40 1.40 0.78 12.64
CA PHE A 40 0.52 -0.17 11.98
C PHE A 40 1.20 -1.53 11.93
N THR A 41 0.41 -2.59 11.89
CA THR A 41 0.95 -3.92 11.62
C THR A 41 1.17 -4.12 10.12
N ALA A 42 2.15 -4.93 9.74
CA ALA A 42 2.35 -5.29 8.32
C ALA A 42 1.09 -5.89 7.69
N SER A 43 0.28 -6.62 8.47
CA SER A 43 -1.00 -7.17 8.02
C SER A 43 -2.03 -6.08 7.70
N GLU A 44 -2.15 -5.05 8.55
CA GLU A 44 -3.03 -3.91 8.28
C GLU A 44 -2.59 -3.13 7.05
N ALA A 45 -1.27 -2.91 6.90
CA ALA A 45 -0.72 -2.23 5.72
C ALA A 45 -1.05 -2.97 4.42
N VAL A 46 -0.81 -4.29 4.38
CA VAL A 46 -1.14 -5.12 3.22
C VAL A 46 -2.64 -5.14 2.96
N THR A 47 -3.46 -5.21 4.02
CA THR A 47 -4.93 -5.24 3.88
C THR A 47 -5.45 -3.93 3.30
N TRP A 48 -4.95 -2.79 3.79
CA TRP A 48 -5.31 -1.48 3.25
C TRP A 48 -4.89 -1.36 1.78
N LEU A 49 -3.65 -1.76 1.44
CA LEU A 49 -3.12 -1.68 0.07
C LEU A 49 -3.95 -2.57 -0.87
N HIS A 50 -4.32 -3.77 -0.43
CA HIS A 50 -5.17 -4.69 -1.18
C HIS A 50 -6.56 -4.10 -1.46
N CYS A 51 -7.20 -3.52 -0.44
CA CYS A 51 -8.48 -2.85 -0.59
C CYS A 51 -8.39 -1.63 -1.54
N TYR A 52 -7.30 -0.87 -1.48
CA TYR A 52 -7.09 0.29 -2.36
C TYR A 52 -6.87 -0.14 -3.82
N LEU A 53 -6.06 -1.17 -4.05
CA LEU A 53 -5.80 -1.71 -5.39
C LEU A 53 -7.06 -2.34 -6.00
N MET A 54 -7.86 -3.06 -5.21
CA MET A 54 -9.15 -3.61 -5.66
C MET A 54 -10.18 -2.54 -6.04
N ASN A 55 -10.18 -1.40 -5.34
CA ASN A 55 -11.08 -0.29 -5.65
C ASN A 55 -10.59 0.57 -6.83
N ASN A 56 -9.38 0.32 -7.35
CA ASN A 56 -8.81 1.10 -8.43
C ASN A 56 -9.10 0.42 -9.78
N PRO A 57 -10.02 0.93 -10.60
CA PRO A 57 -10.36 0.32 -11.90
C PRO A 57 -9.18 0.28 -12.88
N ASN A 58 -8.12 1.06 -12.62
CA ASN A 58 -6.86 1.04 -13.38
C ASN A 58 -6.01 -0.23 -13.18
N PHE A 59 -6.16 -0.93 -12.06
CA PHE A 59 -5.40 -2.14 -11.75
C PHE A 59 -6.19 -3.43 -12.03
N GLY A 60 -7.51 -3.33 -12.17
CA GLY A 60 -8.38 -4.48 -12.42
C GLY A 60 -8.44 -5.44 -11.24
N THR A 61 -9.46 -6.31 -11.25
CA THR A 61 -9.68 -7.35 -10.23
C THR A 61 -8.59 -8.43 -10.18
N ASP A 62 -7.54 -8.34 -10.99
CA ASP A 62 -6.43 -9.30 -11.09
C ASP A 62 -5.29 -9.05 -10.08
N VAL A 63 -5.40 -8.04 -9.22
CA VAL A 63 -4.41 -7.81 -8.17
C VAL A 63 -4.54 -8.88 -7.10
N THR A 64 -3.61 -9.82 -7.09
CA THR A 64 -3.55 -10.86 -6.05
C THR A 64 -2.94 -10.32 -4.76
N ARG A 65 -3.32 -10.92 -3.64
CA ARG A 65 -2.74 -10.62 -2.33
C ARG A 65 -1.21 -10.80 -2.31
N GLU A 66 -0.67 -11.75 -3.07
CA GLU A 66 0.78 -11.92 -3.23
C GLU A 66 1.45 -10.75 -3.94
N GLN A 67 0.86 -10.22 -5.02
CA GLN A 67 1.38 -9.02 -5.66
C GLN A 67 1.41 -7.86 -4.67
N THR A 68 0.32 -7.66 -3.93
CA THR A 68 0.22 -6.62 -2.89
C THR A 68 1.30 -6.79 -1.81
N ILE A 69 1.56 -8.03 -1.37
CA ILE A 69 2.61 -8.33 -0.38
C ILE A 69 4.00 -8.03 -0.94
N ASN A 70 4.29 -8.44 -2.17
CA ASN A 70 5.58 -8.16 -2.81
C ASN A 70 5.80 -6.66 -3.00
N PHE A 71 4.76 -5.92 -3.41
CA PHE A 71 4.82 -4.46 -3.53
C PHE A 71 4.99 -3.78 -2.17
N ALA A 72 4.23 -4.18 -1.15
CA ALA A 72 4.36 -3.65 0.19
C ALA A 72 5.76 -3.96 0.77
N ALA A 73 6.28 -5.17 0.54
CA ALA A 73 7.62 -5.55 0.96
C ALA A 73 8.69 -4.66 0.31
N GLU A 74 8.53 -4.29 -0.95
CA GLU A 74 9.44 -3.35 -1.62
C GLU A 74 9.38 -1.95 -1.01
N ILE A 75 8.19 -1.46 -0.65
CA ILE A 75 8.00 -0.16 0.03
C ILE A 75 8.66 -0.15 1.42
N PHE A 76 8.53 -1.23 2.19
CA PHE A 76 9.11 -1.32 3.53
C PHE A 76 10.58 -1.76 3.55
N LYS A 77 11.15 -2.14 2.40
CA LYS A 77 12.55 -2.55 2.28
C LYS A 77 13.54 -1.38 2.17
N VAL A 78 13.06 -0.15 1.95
CA VAL A 78 13.95 1.00 1.85
C VAL A 78 14.19 1.57 3.26
N PRO A 79 15.42 1.46 3.81
CA PRO A 79 15.77 1.96 5.14
C PRO A 79 15.88 3.49 5.22
#